data_AF-A0A7C3M2L8-F1
#
_entry.id   AF-A0A7C3M2L8-F1
#
_cell.length_a   1.000
_cell.length_b   1.000
_cell.length_c   1.000
_cell.angle_alpha   90.00
_cell.angle_beta   90.00
_cell.angle_gamma   90.00
#
_symmetry.space_group_name_H-M   'P 1'
#
loop_
_entity.id
_entity.type
_entity.pdbx_description
1 polymer ?
#
loop_
_entity_poly.entity_id
_entity_poly.type
_entity_poly.pdbx_seq_one_letter_code
_entity_poly.pdbx_strand_id
1 'polypeptide(L)'
;YICVIEAVDEQGHRERAETPIKLRDGDKVYLRIDNLNIYPTRFTPNRDGITDRVKIGYNLNKKATRVEVYILDAEGNKYPVPEDKIREAGSPGTHEHDYDGGIDLGAAPPKDGLYKVVVEAEDAVGNKARAEGQLEIAGGGLPQVEIVNRAAQFSPTVVPLGGTLTFTCTVKNIGTVPVRTKGPPSGTTYSTDQNFNTLEQYEEPGIFRVGLDYEGNSEGRLYPFRWQLGTDEELTTIDTEIGPQKYLMPGQTVTVVGHLCIKNRPVKVAPYYWLGLIHEQVWIVQDRVEPTQISIGF
;
A
#
# COMPACT_ATOMS: atom_id res chain seq x y z
N TYR A 1 -49.61 12.50 -26.06
CA TYR A 1 -49.71 11.09 -25.66
C TYR A 1 -51.07 10.87 -25.03
N ILE A 2 -51.58 9.65 -24.99
CA ILE A 2 -52.82 9.32 -24.25
C ILE A 2 -52.41 8.42 -23.09
N CYS A 3 -52.71 8.83 -21.88
CA CYS A 3 -52.63 7.95 -20.72
C CYS A 3 -53.86 7.05 -20.75
N VAL A 4 -53.65 5.75 -20.74
CA VAL A 4 -54.71 4.74 -20.70
C VAL A 4 -54.57 4.00 -19.38
N ILE A 5 -55.63 3.98 -18.58
CA ILE A 5 -55.72 3.20 -17.35
C ILE A 5 -56.77 2.12 -17.60
N GLU A 6 -56.36 0.85 -17.47
CA GLU A 6 -57.23 -0.30 -17.59
C GLU A 6 -57.27 -1.03 -16.25
N ALA A 7 -58.48 -1.30 -15.76
CA ALA A 7 -58.71 -2.07 -14.54
C ALA A 7 -59.55 -3.30 -14.87
N VAL A 8 -59.29 -4.40 -14.17
CA VAL A 8 -60.06 -5.65 -14.27
C VAL A 8 -60.44 -6.09 -12.87
N ASP A 9 -61.72 -6.38 -12.64
CA ASP A 9 -62.20 -6.91 -11.36
C ASP A 9 -62.00 -8.43 -11.23
N GLU A 10 -62.23 -8.97 -10.03
CA GLU A 10 -62.09 -10.41 -9.74
C GLU A 10 -63.06 -11.30 -10.55
N GLN A 11 -64.10 -10.70 -11.14
CA GLN A 11 -65.10 -11.37 -11.97
C GLN A 11 -64.78 -11.25 -13.47
N GLY A 12 -63.70 -10.57 -13.82
CA GLY A 12 -63.21 -10.39 -15.19
C GLY A 12 -63.81 -9.21 -15.95
N HIS A 13 -64.62 -8.36 -15.31
CA HIS A 13 -65.10 -7.12 -15.93
C HIS A 13 -63.95 -6.14 -16.11
N ARG A 14 -63.95 -5.44 -17.24
CA ARG A 14 -62.90 -4.46 -17.57
C ARG A 14 -63.47 -3.05 -17.64
N GLU A 15 -62.74 -2.11 -17.05
CA GLU A 15 -62.99 -0.69 -17.22
C GLU A 15 -61.75 -0.01 -17.80
N ARG A 16 -61.97 0.98 -18.66
CA ARG A 16 -60.90 1.68 -19.39
C ARG A 16 -61.17 3.17 -19.37
N ALA A 17 -60.20 3.92 -18.86
CA ALA A 17 -60.22 5.38 -18.87
C ALA A 17 -59.06 5.90 -19.73
N GLU A 18 -59.32 6.89 -20.56
CA GLU A 18 -58.31 7.55 -21.39
C GLU A 18 -58.25 9.04 -21.05
N THR A 19 -57.05 9.62 -21.01
CA THR A 19 -56.86 11.06 -20.83
C THR A 19 -55.68 11.53 -21.66
N PRO A 20 -55.84 12.60 -22.47
CA PRO A 20 -54.71 13.17 -23.21
C PRO A 20 -53.72 13.79 -22.24
N ILE A 21 -52.45 13.42 -22.38
CA ILE A 21 -51.34 14.01 -21.63
C ILE A 21 -50.33 14.65 -22.59
N LYS A 22 -49.75 15.76 -22.15
CA LYS A 22 -48.66 16.45 -22.85
C LYS A 22 -47.42 16.42 -21.97
N LEU A 23 -46.44 15.62 -22.37
CA LEU A 23 -45.10 15.66 -21.80
C LEU A 23 -44.39 16.91 -22.34
N ARG A 24 -43.79 17.71 -21.46
CA ARG A 24 -42.99 18.89 -21.80
C ARG A 24 -41.69 18.83 -21.00
N ASP A 25 -40.63 19.38 -21.58
CA ASP A 25 -39.35 19.61 -20.89
C ASP A 25 -38.72 18.36 -20.24
N GLY A 26 -39.06 17.17 -20.74
CA GLY A 26 -38.40 15.93 -20.33
C GLY A 26 -36.96 15.90 -20.80
N ASP A 27 -36.08 15.36 -19.96
CA ASP A 27 -34.67 15.19 -20.30
C ASP A 27 -34.51 14.17 -21.43
N LYS A 28 -33.90 14.61 -22.53
CA LYS A 28 -33.69 13.79 -23.74
C LYS A 28 -32.27 13.21 -23.82
N VAL A 29 -31.37 13.64 -22.94
CA VAL A 29 -29.99 13.19 -22.92
C VAL A 29 -29.87 12.07 -21.90
N TYR A 30 -29.72 10.85 -22.41
CA TYR A 30 -29.45 9.69 -21.58
C TYR A 30 -28.16 9.91 -20.78
N LEU A 31 -28.20 9.56 -19.50
CA LEU A 31 -27.01 9.45 -18.68
C LEU A 31 -26.14 8.33 -19.26
N ARG A 32 -24.85 8.60 -19.41
CA ARG A 32 -23.85 7.64 -19.85
C ARG A 32 -22.60 7.75 -19.00
N ILE A 33 -21.97 6.60 -18.82
CA ILE A 33 -20.63 6.47 -18.27
C ILE A 33 -19.76 6.06 -19.45
N ASP A 34 -19.00 7.02 -19.96
CA ASP A 34 -18.15 6.86 -21.13
C ASP A 34 -16.70 6.56 -20.67
N ASN A 35 -15.95 5.78 -21.44
CA ASN A 35 -14.50 5.53 -21.24
C ASN A 35 -14.10 4.99 -19.84
N LEU A 36 -14.80 3.97 -19.33
CA LEU A 36 -14.31 3.24 -18.16
C LEU A 36 -12.93 2.64 -18.45
N ASN A 37 -11.94 3.03 -17.65
CA ASN A 37 -10.57 2.58 -17.74
C ASN A 37 -10.11 2.08 -16.37
N ILE A 38 -9.46 0.93 -16.34
CA ILE A 38 -8.94 0.27 -15.13
C ILE A 38 -7.49 -0.08 -15.43
N TYR A 39 -6.55 0.54 -14.71
CA TYR A 39 -5.14 0.31 -14.97
C TYR A 39 -4.29 0.38 -13.68
N PRO A 40 -3.46 -0.65 -13.41
CA PRO A 40 -3.42 -1.95 -14.10
C PRO A 40 -4.69 -2.79 -13.85
N THR A 41 -4.96 -3.78 -14.69
CA THR A 41 -6.09 -4.72 -14.50
C THR A 41 -5.79 -5.83 -13.50
N ARG A 42 -4.55 -5.89 -13.01
CA ARG A 42 -4.10 -6.79 -11.94
C ARG A 42 -3.20 -5.98 -11.01
N PHE A 43 -3.39 -6.12 -9.71
CA PHE A 43 -2.58 -5.41 -8.72
C PHE A 43 -2.40 -6.24 -7.44
N THR A 44 -1.36 -5.93 -6.68
CA THR A 44 -0.90 -6.68 -5.50
C THR A 44 -0.86 -5.78 -4.27
N PRO A 45 -2.00 -5.50 -3.62
CA PRO A 45 -2.05 -4.56 -2.50
C PRO A 45 -1.36 -5.14 -1.26
N ASN A 46 -0.04 -4.95 -1.13
CA ASN A 46 0.78 -5.52 -0.07
C ASN A 46 1.82 -4.53 0.52
N ARG A 47 1.83 -3.28 0.06
CA ARG A 47 2.75 -2.20 0.44
C ARG A 47 4.22 -2.53 0.18
N ASP A 48 4.54 -3.31 -0.84
CA ASP A 48 5.92 -3.55 -1.26
C ASP A 48 6.47 -2.46 -2.21
N GLY A 49 5.62 -1.51 -2.62
CA GLY A 49 5.93 -0.41 -3.51
C GLY A 49 5.80 -0.76 -5.00
N ILE A 50 5.30 -1.95 -5.35
CA ILE A 50 5.17 -2.46 -6.71
C ILE A 50 3.72 -2.89 -6.93
N THR A 51 3.07 -2.32 -7.95
CA THR A 51 1.68 -2.67 -8.30
C THR A 51 0.68 -2.68 -7.14
N ASP A 52 0.90 -1.86 -6.12
CA ASP A 52 0.05 -1.80 -4.92
C ASP A 52 -1.31 -1.12 -5.14
N ARG A 53 -1.47 -0.46 -6.31
CA ARG A 53 -2.61 0.42 -6.59
C ARG A 53 -3.15 0.21 -8.00
N VAL A 54 -4.43 0.49 -8.15
CA VAL A 54 -5.13 0.56 -9.43
C VAL A 54 -5.84 1.91 -9.57
N LYS A 55 -5.70 2.51 -10.75
CA LYS A 55 -6.46 3.69 -11.15
C LYS A 55 -7.72 3.27 -11.89
N ILE A 56 -8.87 3.72 -11.41
CA ILE A 56 -10.17 3.54 -12.05
C ILE A 56 -10.67 4.90 -12.50
N GLY A 57 -10.78 5.11 -13.82
CA GLY A 57 -11.24 6.37 -14.40
C GLY A 57 -12.45 6.18 -15.31
N TYR A 58 -13.31 7.20 -15.40
CA TYR A 58 -14.46 7.22 -16.33
C TYR A 58 -14.91 8.66 -16.58
N ASN A 59 -15.83 8.86 -17.54
CA ASN A 59 -16.41 10.16 -17.87
C ASN A 59 -17.93 10.13 -17.73
N LEU A 60 -18.51 11.13 -17.06
CA LEU A 60 -19.96 11.34 -17.04
C LEU A 60 -20.35 12.39 -18.08
N ASN A 61 -21.26 12.05 -18.99
CA ASN A 61 -21.69 12.98 -20.05
C ASN A 61 -22.56 14.14 -19.54
N LYS A 62 -23.16 14.00 -18.36
CA LYS A 62 -24.02 14.98 -17.69
C LYS A 62 -23.99 14.76 -16.18
N LYS A 63 -24.62 15.67 -15.42
CA LYS A 63 -24.63 15.59 -13.95
C LYS A 63 -25.44 14.38 -13.48
N ALA A 64 -24.84 13.57 -12.62
CA ALA A 64 -25.48 12.53 -11.83
C ALA A 64 -25.71 13.05 -10.40
N THR A 65 -26.84 12.66 -9.80
CA THR A 65 -27.15 12.93 -8.40
C THR A 65 -26.60 11.88 -7.45
N ARG A 66 -26.36 10.66 -7.94
CA ARG A 66 -25.70 9.58 -7.22
C ARG A 66 -24.71 8.91 -8.15
N VAL A 67 -23.52 8.66 -7.66
CA VAL A 67 -22.51 7.84 -8.31
C VAL A 67 -21.92 6.90 -7.27
N GLU A 68 -21.79 5.63 -7.63
CA GLU A 68 -21.16 4.61 -6.80
C GLU A 68 -20.14 3.85 -7.62
N VAL A 69 -18.95 3.70 -7.06
CA VAL A 69 -17.88 2.86 -7.60
C VAL A 69 -17.53 1.81 -6.57
N TYR A 70 -17.48 0.56 -7.01
CA TYR A 70 -17.21 -0.58 -6.14
C TYR A 70 -16.72 -1.76 -6.95
N ILE A 71 -16.12 -2.72 -6.26
CA ILE A 71 -15.79 -4.02 -6.83
C ILE A 71 -16.71 -5.11 -6.26
N LEU A 72 -17.04 -6.10 -7.08
CA LEU A 72 -17.83 -7.28 -6.72
C LEU A 72 -16.99 -8.53 -6.85
N ASP A 73 -17.04 -9.40 -5.83
CA ASP A 73 -16.53 -10.77 -5.95
C ASP A 73 -17.54 -11.72 -6.63
N ALA A 74 -17.18 -12.99 -6.76
CA ALA A 74 -18.01 -14.01 -7.39
C ALA A 74 -19.30 -14.30 -6.61
N GLU A 75 -19.28 -14.08 -5.30
CA GLU A 75 -20.42 -14.26 -4.39
C GLU A 75 -21.35 -13.02 -4.36
N GLY A 76 -20.94 -11.92 -5.00
CA GLY A 76 -21.69 -10.67 -5.07
C GLY A 76 -21.48 -9.75 -3.86
N ASN A 77 -20.48 -10.01 -3.02
CA ASN A 77 -20.11 -9.08 -1.96
C ASN A 77 -19.53 -7.80 -2.59
N LYS A 78 -19.95 -6.67 -2.04
CA LYS A 78 -19.63 -5.33 -2.54
C LYS A 78 -18.56 -4.69 -1.67
N TYR A 79 -17.47 -4.25 -2.30
CA TYR A 79 -16.39 -3.49 -1.67
C TYR A 79 -16.31 -2.10 -2.30
N PRO A 80 -16.57 -1.02 -1.55
CA PRO A 80 -16.59 0.33 -2.10
C PRO A 80 -15.20 0.78 -2.54
N VAL A 81 -15.15 1.56 -3.63
CA VAL A 81 -13.94 2.23 -4.11
C VAL A 81 -14.15 3.74 -3.93
N PRO A 82 -13.46 4.38 -2.98
CA PRO A 82 -13.62 5.81 -2.71
C PRO A 82 -13.16 6.65 -3.91
N GLU A 83 -13.77 7.81 -4.11
CA GLU A 83 -13.39 8.78 -5.16
C GLU A 83 -12.27 9.69 -4.67
N ASP A 84 -11.29 9.95 -5.53
CA ASP A 84 -10.34 11.02 -5.30
C ASP A 84 -11.10 12.34 -5.41
N LYS A 85 -10.99 13.20 -4.39
CA LYS A 85 -11.74 14.48 -4.31
C LYS A 85 -11.22 15.55 -5.29
N ILE A 86 -10.99 15.17 -6.54
CA ILE A 86 -10.51 16.00 -7.65
C ILE A 86 -11.67 16.86 -8.18
N ARG A 87 -12.93 16.44 -7.99
CA ARG A 87 -14.15 17.19 -8.32
C ARG A 87 -15.32 16.83 -7.40
N GLU A 88 -16.42 17.57 -7.51
CA GLU A 88 -17.69 17.19 -6.89
C GLU A 88 -18.21 15.91 -7.54
N ALA A 89 -18.47 14.89 -6.72
CA ALA A 89 -19.02 13.61 -7.15
C ALA A 89 -20.27 13.80 -8.03
N GLY A 90 -20.33 13.07 -9.15
CA GLY A 90 -21.44 13.16 -10.11
C GLY A 90 -21.43 14.38 -11.03
N SER A 91 -20.45 15.29 -10.94
CA SER A 91 -20.33 16.38 -11.92
C SER A 91 -20.01 15.86 -13.32
N PRO A 92 -20.44 16.53 -14.41
CA PRO A 92 -20.04 16.14 -15.75
C PRO A 92 -18.50 16.12 -15.92
N GLY A 93 -17.99 15.18 -16.71
CA GLY A 93 -16.58 15.05 -17.06
C GLY A 93 -15.88 13.87 -16.35
N THR A 94 -14.55 13.93 -16.30
CA THR A 94 -13.68 12.82 -15.87
C THR A 94 -13.59 12.63 -14.37
N HIS A 95 -13.90 11.44 -13.89
CA HIS A 95 -13.70 10.98 -12.52
C HIS A 95 -12.52 10.00 -12.46
N GLU A 96 -11.81 9.99 -11.33
CA GLU A 96 -10.68 9.10 -11.08
C GLU A 96 -10.70 8.62 -9.63
N HIS A 97 -10.24 7.39 -9.43
CA HIS A 97 -10.13 6.72 -8.15
C HIS A 97 -8.76 6.02 -8.09
N ASP A 98 -7.93 6.37 -7.10
CA ASP A 98 -6.72 5.64 -6.73
C ASP A 98 -7.03 4.62 -5.63
N TYR A 99 -7.09 3.34 -5.99
CA TYR A 99 -7.53 2.26 -5.10
C TYR A 99 -6.37 1.33 -4.74
N ASP A 100 -6.19 1.12 -3.44
CA ASP A 100 -5.09 0.35 -2.84
C ASP A 100 -5.58 -0.90 -2.08
N GLY A 101 -6.83 -1.32 -2.32
CA GLY A 101 -7.46 -2.38 -1.53
C GLY A 101 -8.02 -1.92 -0.18
N GLY A 102 -8.00 -0.62 0.14
CA GLY A 102 -8.45 -0.09 1.44
C GLY A 102 -7.35 -0.08 2.51
N ILE A 103 -6.12 -0.38 2.12
CA ILE A 103 -4.97 -0.50 3.01
C ILE A 103 -4.63 0.83 3.72
N ASP A 104 -4.69 1.95 3.01
CA ASP A 104 -4.48 3.31 3.51
C ASP A 104 -5.53 3.72 4.54
N LEU A 105 -6.73 3.16 4.44
CA LEU A 105 -7.80 3.32 5.41
C LEU A 105 -7.67 2.35 6.59
N GLY A 106 -6.58 1.59 6.66
CA GLY A 106 -6.31 0.62 7.72
C GLY A 106 -7.10 -0.68 7.60
N ALA A 107 -7.75 -0.93 6.46
CA ALA A 107 -8.44 -2.19 6.20
C ALA A 107 -7.48 -3.25 5.65
N ALA A 108 -7.81 -4.52 5.88
CA ALA A 108 -7.20 -5.60 5.12
C ALA A 108 -7.76 -5.57 3.68
N PRO A 109 -6.94 -5.80 2.66
CA PRO A 109 -7.43 -5.85 1.29
C PRO A 109 -8.42 -7.01 1.10
N PRO A 110 -9.32 -6.91 0.12
CA PRO A 110 -10.14 -8.05 -0.31
C PRO A 110 -9.25 -9.25 -0.66
N LYS A 111 -9.82 -10.45 -0.60
CA LYS A 111 -9.09 -11.68 -0.90
C LYS A 111 -8.61 -11.70 -2.34
N ASP A 112 -7.56 -12.45 -2.60
CA ASP A 112 -7.12 -12.74 -3.96
C ASP A 112 -8.26 -13.34 -4.79
N GLY A 113 -8.40 -12.86 -6.02
CA GLY A 113 -9.47 -13.29 -6.92
C GLY A 113 -9.74 -12.32 -8.04
N LEU A 114 -10.62 -12.74 -8.95
CA LEU A 114 -11.13 -11.90 -10.02
C LEU A 114 -12.37 -11.17 -9.55
N TYR A 115 -12.34 -9.85 -9.67
CA TYR A 115 -13.41 -8.95 -9.30
C TYR A 115 -13.99 -8.25 -10.52
N LYS A 116 -15.23 -7.82 -10.38
CA LYS A 116 -15.87 -6.92 -11.32
C LYS A 116 -15.89 -5.51 -10.76
N VAL A 117 -15.23 -4.57 -11.42
CA VAL A 117 -15.37 -3.13 -11.15
C VAL A 117 -16.70 -2.67 -11.73
N VAL A 118 -17.50 -1.98 -10.93
CA VAL A 118 -18.80 -1.46 -11.30
C VAL A 118 -18.87 0.04 -11.00
N VAL A 119 -19.26 0.82 -12.01
CA VAL A 119 -19.65 2.23 -11.86
C VAL A 119 -21.14 2.32 -12.14
N GLU A 120 -21.90 2.79 -11.17
CA GLU A 120 -23.33 3.05 -11.29
C GLU A 120 -23.60 4.53 -11.07
N ALA A 121 -24.42 5.12 -11.94
CA ALA A 121 -24.80 6.53 -11.84
C ALA A 121 -26.30 6.70 -12.04
N GLU A 122 -26.89 7.66 -11.31
CA GLU A 122 -28.31 8.02 -11.40
C GLU A 122 -28.46 9.55 -11.45
N ASP A 123 -29.20 10.07 -12.43
CA ASP A 123 -29.50 11.50 -12.55
C ASP A 123 -30.77 11.94 -11.79
N ALA A 124 -31.03 13.24 -11.74
CA ALA A 124 -32.13 13.81 -10.95
C ALA A 124 -33.53 13.39 -11.43
N VAL A 125 -33.66 12.87 -12.65
CA VAL A 125 -34.95 12.39 -13.20
C VAL A 125 -35.04 10.86 -13.17
N GLY A 126 -34.06 10.18 -12.54
CA GLY A 126 -34.04 8.74 -12.32
C GLY A 126 -33.44 7.92 -13.46
N ASN A 127 -32.82 8.54 -14.47
CA ASN A 127 -32.11 7.77 -15.49
C ASN A 127 -30.87 7.14 -14.86
N LYS A 128 -30.63 5.87 -15.19
CA LYS A 128 -29.49 5.11 -14.68
C LYS A 128 -28.52 4.75 -15.79
N ALA A 129 -27.24 4.78 -15.46
CA ALA A 129 -26.16 4.26 -16.30
C ALA A 129 -25.29 3.31 -15.49
N ARG A 130 -24.72 2.32 -16.18
CA ARG A 130 -23.87 1.32 -15.56
C ARG A 130 -22.72 0.94 -16.49
N ALA A 131 -21.50 0.95 -15.98
CA ALA A 131 -20.32 0.47 -16.67
C ALA A 131 -19.61 -0.59 -15.82
N GLU A 132 -19.00 -1.57 -16.49
CA GLU A 132 -18.33 -2.69 -15.84
C GLU A 132 -16.96 -2.97 -16.47
N GLY A 133 -16.01 -3.41 -15.66
CA GLY A 133 -14.74 -3.96 -16.11
C GLY A 133 -14.20 -5.01 -15.13
N GLN A 134 -13.05 -5.60 -15.45
CA GLN A 134 -12.43 -6.64 -14.62
C GLN A 134 -11.20 -6.11 -13.89
N LEU A 135 -10.98 -6.61 -12.68
CA LEU A 135 -9.81 -6.34 -11.85
C LEU A 135 -9.41 -7.62 -11.12
N GLU A 136 -8.14 -8.01 -11.21
CA GLU A 136 -7.57 -9.11 -10.43
C GLU A 136 -6.84 -8.55 -9.21
N ILE A 137 -7.20 -9.05 -8.02
CA ILE A 137 -6.43 -8.87 -6.80
C ILE A 137 -5.60 -10.13 -6.61
N ALA A 138 -4.31 -9.99 -6.38
CA ALA A 138 -3.41 -11.10 -6.11
C ALA A 138 -2.39 -10.74 -5.04
N GLY A 139 -1.96 -11.68 -4.21
CA GLY A 139 -0.92 -11.43 -3.20
C GLY A 139 -1.26 -10.31 -2.22
N GLY A 140 -2.54 -10.02 -1.99
CA GLY A 140 -2.97 -8.92 -1.13
C GLY A 140 -2.81 -9.23 0.35
N GLY A 141 -2.33 -8.26 1.14
CA GLY A 141 -2.31 -8.36 2.60
C GLY A 141 -1.43 -7.33 3.28
N LEU A 142 -1.63 -7.13 4.58
CA LEU A 142 -0.78 -6.21 5.35
C LEU A 142 0.57 -6.90 5.66
N PRO A 143 1.72 -6.29 5.31
CA PRO A 143 3.02 -6.84 5.64
C PRO A 143 3.27 -6.72 7.15
N GLN A 144 3.69 -7.81 7.79
CA GLN A 144 3.98 -7.84 9.23
C GLN A 144 5.34 -8.47 9.48
N VAL A 145 6.27 -7.63 9.94
CA VAL A 145 7.66 -8.01 10.20
C VAL A 145 8.05 -7.47 11.56
N GLU A 146 8.85 -8.22 12.31
CA GLU A 146 9.40 -7.78 13.57
C GLU A 146 10.86 -8.20 13.75
N ILE A 147 11.63 -7.35 14.43
CA ILE A 147 12.80 -7.78 15.19
C ILE A 147 12.27 -8.51 16.43
N VAL A 148 12.56 -9.80 16.48
CA VAL A 148 12.03 -10.74 17.46
C VAL A 148 12.42 -10.28 18.87
N ASN A 149 11.44 -10.29 19.78
CA ASN A 149 11.57 -9.84 21.17
C ASN A 149 12.01 -8.38 21.35
N ARG A 150 12.05 -7.57 20.28
CA ARG A 150 12.67 -6.23 20.31
C ARG A 150 14.09 -6.27 20.89
N ALA A 151 14.85 -7.33 20.58
CA ALA A 151 16.17 -7.57 21.12
C ALA A 151 17.23 -7.60 20.03
N ALA A 152 18.43 -7.17 20.39
CA ALA A 152 19.63 -7.31 19.58
C ALA A 152 20.83 -7.62 20.50
N GLN A 153 21.95 -7.98 19.91
CA GLN A 153 23.22 -8.12 20.62
C GLN A 153 24.22 -7.17 20.00
N PHE A 154 24.80 -6.29 20.81
CA PHE A 154 25.88 -5.41 20.40
C PHE A 154 27.22 -5.92 20.95
N SER A 155 28.25 -5.93 20.11
CA SER A 155 29.59 -6.34 20.51
C SER A 155 30.68 -5.69 19.63
N PRO A 156 31.82 -5.28 20.22
CA PRO A 156 32.06 -5.17 21.66
C PRO A 156 31.38 -3.93 22.26
N THR A 157 31.21 -3.89 23.58
CA THR A 157 30.68 -2.71 24.30
C THR A 157 31.75 -1.65 24.59
N VAL A 158 33.02 -1.94 24.30
CA VAL A 158 34.14 -1.00 24.32
C VAL A 158 34.83 -1.07 22.96
N VAL A 159 34.79 0.04 22.21
CA VAL A 159 35.31 0.11 20.84
C VAL A 159 36.34 1.25 20.79
N PRO A 160 37.61 1.01 20.44
CA PRO A 160 38.54 2.10 20.17
C PRO A 160 38.11 2.86 18.90
N LEU A 161 38.48 4.14 18.78
CA LEU A 161 38.28 4.90 17.54
C LEU A 161 38.94 4.18 16.35
N GLY A 162 38.22 4.08 15.24
CA GLY A 162 38.58 3.25 14.08
C GLY A 162 38.19 1.77 14.22
N GLY A 163 37.77 1.32 15.41
CA GLY A 163 37.26 -0.02 15.66
C GLY A 163 35.84 -0.24 15.13
N THR A 164 35.43 -1.50 15.12
CA THR A 164 34.13 -1.93 14.57
C THR A 164 33.19 -2.37 15.67
N LEU A 165 32.02 -1.72 15.72
CA LEU A 165 30.85 -2.20 16.46
C LEU A 165 30.06 -3.15 15.56
N THR A 166 29.66 -4.30 16.11
CA THR A 166 28.78 -5.26 15.44
C THR A 166 27.46 -5.34 16.19
N PHE A 167 26.36 -5.43 15.45
CA PHE A 167 25.11 -5.90 16.01
C PHE A 167 24.66 -7.20 15.33
N THR A 168 23.89 -7.99 16.07
CA THR A 168 23.14 -9.13 15.56
C THR A 168 21.71 -9.06 16.07
N CYS A 169 20.72 -9.23 15.19
CA CYS A 169 19.32 -9.36 15.58
C CYS A 169 18.61 -10.41 14.74
N THR A 170 17.49 -10.94 15.25
CA THR A 170 16.65 -11.89 14.53
C THR A 170 15.42 -11.16 13.99
N VAL A 171 15.16 -11.29 12.70
CA VAL A 171 13.98 -10.71 12.05
C VAL A 171 13.06 -11.84 11.58
N LYS A 172 11.76 -11.68 11.80
CA LYS A 172 10.74 -12.64 11.36
C LYS A 172 9.63 -11.95 10.59
N ASN A 173 9.24 -12.52 9.46
CA ASN A 173 7.97 -12.21 8.82
C ASN A 173 6.87 -13.02 9.52
N ILE A 174 6.05 -12.33 10.32
CA ILE A 174 4.92 -12.92 11.05
C ILE A 174 3.59 -12.79 10.29
N GLY A 175 3.61 -12.11 9.14
CA GLY A 175 2.45 -11.89 8.29
C GLY A 175 2.20 -13.03 7.30
N THR A 176 1.24 -12.79 6.41
CA THR A 176 0.81 -13.74 5.38
C THR A 176 1.31 -13.39 3.97
N VAL A 177 1.94 -12.22 3.80
CA VAL A 177 2.47 -11.76 2.51
C VAL A 177 4.01 -11.70 2.53
N PRO A 178 4.69 -11.98 1.41
CA PRO A 178 6.12 -11.71 1.27
C PRO A 178 6.42 -10.23 1.51
N VAL A 179 7.59 -9.92 2.06
CA VAL A 179 8.01 -8.53 2.30
C VAL A 179 9.29 -8.22 1.55
N ARG A 180 9.25 -7.19 0.71
CA ARG A 180 10.38 -6.80 -0.14
C ARG A 180 11.48 -6.22 0.72
N THR A 181 12.73 -6.56 0.41
CA THR A 181 13.91 -6.03 1.09
C THR A 181 15.00 -5.75 0.08
N LYS A 182 15.86 -4.77 0.36
CA LYS A 182 16.99 -4.42 -0.50
C LYS A 182 18.23 -4.06 0.31
N GLY A 183 19.37 -4.29 -0.34
CA GLY A 183 20.73 -4.17 0.16
C GLY A 183 21.10 -2.87 0.88
N PRO A 184 22.31 -2.86 1.46
CA PRO A 184 23.34 -3.90 1.31
C PRO A 184 23.03 -5.18 2.12
N PRO A 185 23.64 -6.33 1.78
CA PRO A 185 23.36 -7.60 2.44
C PRO A 185 23.81 -7.61 3.91
N SER A 186 23.16 -8.44 4.72
CA SER A 186 23.62 -8.77 6.09
C SER A 186 25.12 -9.12 6.09
N GLY A 187 25.87 -8.60 7.06
CA GLY A 187 27.32 -8.69 7.16
C GLY A 187 28.09 -7.55 6.48
N THR A 188 27.41 -6.60 5.82
CA THR A 188 28.07 -5.42 5.25
C THR A 188 28.60 -4.49 6.34
N THR A 189 29.78 -3.92 6.10
CA THR A 189 30.39 -2.92 6.99
C THR A 189 30.17 -1.50 6.46
N TYR A 190 29.59 -0.66 7.29
CA TYR A 190 29.60 0.79 7.14
C TYR A 190 30.73 1.41 7.95
N SER A 191 31.13 2.62 7.61
CA SER A 191 31.83 3.53 8.53
C SER A 191 31.00 4.78 8.85
N THR A 192 31.31 5.47 9.94
CA THR A 192 30.52 6.63 10.41
C THR A 192 30.51 7.85 9.48
N ASP A 193 31.33 7.86 8.43
CA ASP A 193 31.36 8.82 7.32
C ASP A 193 30.48 8.38 6.13
N GLN A 194 29.87 7.20 6.21
CA GLN A 194 28.99 6.63 5.19
C GLN A 194 27.52 6.65 5.63
N ASN A 195 26.64 6.39 4.66
CA ASN A 195 25.25 6.05 4.86
C ASN A 195 24.75 5.20 3.68
N PHE A 196 23.48 4.80 3.70
CA PHE A 196 22.88 4.00 2.62
C PHE A 196 23.04 4.63 1.21
N ASN A 197 23.00 5.97 1.08
CA ASN A 197 23.21 6.64 -0.22
C ASN A 197 24.67 6.52 -0.69
N THR A 198 25.64 6.62 0.22
CA THR A 198 27.07 6.48 -0.16
C THR A 198 27.44 5.06 -0.60
N LEU A 199 26.61 4.06 -0.27
CA LEU A 199 26.73 2.70 -0.79
C LEU A 199 25.82 2.42 -2.00
N GLU A 200 25.19 3.47 -2.56
CA GLU A 200 24.24 3.38 -3.68
C GLU A 200 23.00 2.51 -3.37
N GLN A 201 22.67 2.38 -2.08
CA GLN A 201 21.50 1.66 -1.58
C GLN A 201 20.38 2.63 -1.27
N TYR A 202 19.90 3.32 -2.30
CA TYR A 202 18.91 4.39 -2.21
C TYR A 202 17.60 3.94 -1.54
N GLU A 203 16.84 4.92 -1.03
CA GLU A 203 15.51 4.66 -0.50
C GLU A 203 14.55 4.25 -1.61
N GLU A 204 13.75 3.22 -1.36
CA GLU A 204 12.70 2.77 -2.27
C GLU A 204 11.39 2.61 -1.50
N PRO A 205 10.24 3.03 -2.05
CA PRO A 205 8.97 2.83 -1.40
C PRO A 205 8.74 1.33 -1.10
N GLY A 206 8.30 1.01 0.11
CA GLY A 206 7.80 -0.31 0.46
C GLY A 206 8.86 -1.38 0.81
N ILE A 207 10.15 -1.09 0.68
CA ILE A 207 11.19 -2.03 1.15
C ILE A 207 11.32 -2.02 2.67
N PHE A 208 11.60 -3.18 3.25
CA PHE A 208 11.96 -3.33 4.64
C PHE A 208 13.48 -3.37 4.80
N ARG A 209 13.99 -2.67 5.83
CA ARG A 209 15.41 -2.71 6.22
C ARG A 209 15.57 -2.66 7.73
N VAL A 210 16.63 -3.30 8.24
CA VAL A 210 17.10 -3.06 9.61
C VAL A 210 18.02 -1.85 9.57
N GLY A 211 17.74 -0.83 10.36
CA GLY A 211 18.56 0.36 10.52
C GLY A 211 19.33 0.35 11.83
N LEU A 212 20.53 0.94 11.84
CA LEU A 212 21.27 1.30 13.04
C LEU A 212 21.30 2.83 13.17
N ASP A 213 20.99 3.32 14.37
CA ASP A 213 21.10 4.73 14.72
C ASP A 213 21.84 4.89 16.05
N TYR A 214 22.19 6.12 16.39
CA TYR A 214 23.03 6.42 17.54
C TYR A 214 22.75 7.79 18.14
N GLU A 215 23.09 7.91 19.41
CA GLU A 215 22.93 9.14 20.17
C GLU A 215 23.91 10.21 19.68
N GLY A 216 23.40 11.40 19.42
CA GLY A 216 24.16 12.47 18.79
C GLY A 216 24.03 12.51 17.27
N ASN A 217 23.22 11.64 16.66
CA ASN A 217 22.74 11.80 15.28
C ASN A 217 21.70 12.94 15.17
N SER A 218 22.02 14.14 15.68
CA SER A 218 21.11 15.29 15.76
C SER A 218 21.08 16.14 14.49
N GLU A 219 22.08 16.00 13.61
CA GLU A 219 22.17 16.72 12.33
C GLU A 219 21.94 15.80 11.12
N GLY A 220 21.72 14.50 11.33
CA GLY A 220 21.65 13.49 10.28
C GLY A 220 20.26 12.92 10.01
N ARG A 221 20.17 12.10 8.95
CA ARG A 221 18.98 11.29 8.65
C ARG A 221 18.83 10.19 9.70
N LEU A 222 17.59 9.90 10.10
CA LEU A 222 17.27 8.74 10.92
C LEU A 222 17.73 7.46 10.23
N TYR A 223 18.35 6.58 11.02
CA TYR A 223 18.87 5.29 10.58
C TYR A 223 19.76 5.41 9.33
N PRO A 224 20.93 6.08 9.43
CA PRO A 224 21.80 6.31 8.28
C PRO A 224 22.46 5.03 7.75
N PHE A 225 22.60 4.00 8.59
CA PHE A 225 23.12 2.69 8.21
C PHE A 225 21.96 1.71 8.16
N ARG A 226 21.76 1.03 7.02
CA ARG A 226 20.63 0.13 6.80
C ARG A 226 21.12 -1.15 6.14
N TRP A 227 20.49 -2.27 6.44
CA TRP A 227 20.76 -3.58 5.86
C TRP A 227 19.46 -4.23 5.40
N GLN A 228 19.55 -5.03 4.35
CA GLN A 228 18.44 -5.90 3.95
C GLN A 228 18.17 -6.97 5.01
N LEU A 229 16.98 -7.57 4.97
CA LEU A 229 16.54 -8.60 5.91
C LEU A 229 17.19 -9.97 5.61
N GLY A 230 18.47 -10.15 5.94
CA GLY A 230 19.21 -11.42 5.77
C GLY A 230 20.25 -11.38 4.65
N THR A 231 20.84 -12.52 4.32
CA THR A 231 21.78 -12.65 3.20
C THR A 231 21.05 -12.87 1.88
N ASP A 232 21.81 -12.81 0.78
CA ASP A 232 21.28 -13.01 -0.55
C ASP A 232 20.79 -14.44 -0.79
N GLU A 233 21.40 -15.42 -0.11
CA GLU A 233 21.11 -16.84 -0.20
C GLU A 233 19.88 -17.26 0.62
N GLU A 234 19.57 -16.51 1.69
CA GLU A 234 18.39 -16.75 2.52
C GLU A 234 17.12 -16.21 1.85
N LEU A 235 17.24 -15.16 1.04
CA LEU A 235 16.11 -14.45 0.46
C LEU A 235 15.57 -15.11 -0.80
N THR A 236 14.25 -15.06 -0.96
CA THR A 236 13.59 -15.54 -2.19
C THR A 236 13.56 -14.43 -3.22
N THR A 237 14.02 -14.73 -4.43
CA THR A 237 13.86 -13.82 -5.58
C THR A 237 12.51 -14.07 -6.24
N ILE A 238 11.71 -13.02 -6.38
CA ILE A 238 10.43 -13.04 -7.09
C ILE A 238 10.53 -12.09 -8.28
N ASP A 239 10.13 -12.54 -9.46
CA ASP A 239 10.02 -11.70 -10.65
C ASP A 239 8.83 -10.75 -10.52
N THR A 240 9.10 -9.45 -10.62
CA THR A 240 8.09 -8.39 -10.53
C THR A 240 8.07 -7.53 -11.81
N GLU A 241 7.14 -6.59 -11.93
CA GLU A 241 7.09 -5.66 -13.06
C GLU A 241 8.36 -4.80 -13.20
N ILE A 242 9.07 -4.55 -12.11
CA ILE A 242 10.34 -3.80 -12.10
C ILE A 242 11.57 -4.72 -12.14
N GLY A 243 11.39 -5.99 -12.48
CA GLY A 243 12.43 -7.02 -12.51
C GLY A 243 12.50 -7.88 -11.25
N PRO A 244 13.51 -8.75 -11.14
CA PRO A 244 13.66 -9.64 -9.98
C PRO A 244 13.95 -8.84 -8.71
N GLN A 245 13.18 -9.09 -7.66
CA GLN A 245 13.29 -8.44 -6.35
C GLN A 245 13.42 -9.49 -5.24
N LYS A 246 14.01 -9.11 -4.11
CA LYS A 246 14.23 -10.03 -2.97
C LYS A 246 13.19 -9.87 -1.90
N TYR A 247 12.73 -11.01 -1.37
CA TYR A 247 11.66 -11.08 -0.38
C TYR A 247 12.03 -12.00 0.78
N LEU A 248 11.63 -11.56 1.97
CA LEU A 248 11.53 -12.41 3.15
C LEU A 248 10.12 -13.03 3.17
N MET A 249 10.03 -14.36 3.04
CA MET A 249 8.75 -15.06 2.84
C MET A 249 7.93 -15.14 4.14
N PRO A 250 6.60 -15.33 4.07
CA PRO A 250 5.75 -15.54 5.24
C PRO A 250 6.28 -16.64 6.17
N GLY A 251 6.35 -16.37 7.47
CA GLY A 251 6.89 -17.29 8.47
C GLY A 251 8.42 -17.42 8.50
N GLN A 252 9.13 -16.89 7.51
CA GLN A 252 10.59 -16.96 7.45
C GLN A 252 11.23 -16.12 8.55
N THR A 253 12.30 -16.67 9.12
CA THR A 253 13.12 -16.02 10.15
C THR A 253 14.56 -15.98 9.66
N VAL A 254 15.21 -14.82 9.79
CA VAL A 254 16.59 -14.58 9.36
C VAL A 254 17.38 -13.88 10.47
N THR A 255 18.70 -14.02 10.42
CA THR A 255 19.60 -13.26 11.30
C THR A 255 20.25 -12.12 10.52
N VAL A 256 20.05 -10.89 10.98
CA VAL A 256 20.68 -9.71 10.39
C VAL A 256 21.87 -9.33 11.25
N VAL A 257 23.04 -9.26 10.61
CA VAL A 257 24.30 -8.82 11.19
C VAL A 257 24.70 -7.53 10.49
N GLY A 258 25.10 -6.51 11.26
CA GLY A 258 25.63 -5.28 10.70
C GLY A 258 26.88 -4.84 11.43
N HIS A 259 27.80 -4.23 10.67
CA HIS A 259 29.06 -3.71 11.21
C HIS A 259 29.17 -2.20 10.97
N LEU A 260 29.62 -1.48 11.99
CA LEU A 260 29.88 -0.04 11.93
C LEU A 260 31.31 0.25 12.43
N CYS A 261 32.18 0.67 11.52
CA CYS A 261 33.50 1.20 11.84
C CYS A 261 33.38 2.67 12.32
N ILE A 262 33.71 2.91 13.58
CA ILE A 262 33.53 4.20 14.24
C ILE A 262 34.76 5.07 14.00
N LYS A 263 34.76 5.81 12.89
CA LYS A 263 35.88 6.70 12.50
C LYS A 263 35.78 8.09 13.13
N ASN A 264 34.56 8.57 13.33
CA ASN A 264 34.31 9.93 13.82
C ASN A 264 34.15 9.91 15.34
N ARG A 265 34.75 10.91 16.01
CA ARG A 265 34.62 11.07 17.45
C ARG A 265 33.15 11.36 17.81
N PRO A 266 32.51 10.56 18.69
CA PRO A 266 31.14 10.82 19.12
C PRO A 266 31.06 12.03 20.06
N VAL A 267 29.83 12.56 20.25
CA VAL A 267 29.56 13.72 21.12
C VAL A 267 29.87 13.47 22.61
N LYS A 268 29.94 12.20 23.03
CA LYS A 268 30.33 11.78 24.38
C LYS A 268 31.03 10.42 24.34
N VAL A 269 31.67 10.04 25.45
CA VAL A 269 32.47 8.81 25.54
C VAL A 269 31.62 7.53 25.41
N ALA A 270 30.38 7.51 25.90
CA ALA A 270 29.51 6.34 25.84
C ALA A 270 28.11 6.68 25.26
N PRO A 271 27.98 6.93 23.94
CA PRO A 271 26.69 7.14 23.30
C PRO A 271 25.86 5.84 23.28
N TYR A 272 24.54 5.99 23.27
CA TYR A 272 23.64 4.88 22.95
C TYR A 272 23.66 4.57 21.45
N TYR A 273 23.61 3.28 21.11
CA TYR A 273 23.30 2.78 19.78
C TYR A 273 22.02 1.94 19.86
N TRP A 274 21.18 1.98 18.84
CA TRP A 274 19.95 1.18 18.78
C TRP A 274 19.59 0.80 17.35
N LEU A 275 18.79 -0.26 17.23
CA LEU A 275 18.24 -0.68 15.95
C LEU A 275 16.85 -0.11 15.71
N GLY A 276 16.46 -0.09 14.45
CA GLY A 276 15.09 0.12 14.02
C GLY A 276 14.73 -0.84 12.89
N LEU A 277 13.45 -1.21 12.82
CA LEU A 277 12.89 -1.88 11.66
C LEU A 277 12.11 -0.86 10.84
N ILE A 278 12.50 -0.66 9.59
CA ILE A 278 12.03 0.43 8.75
C ILE A 278 11.21 -0.15 7.61
N HIS A 279 10.01 0.38 7.38
CA HIS A 279 9.24 0.17 6.16
C HIS A 279 9.27 1.48 5.37
N GLU A 280 10.09 1.51 4.33
CA GLU A 280 10.52 2.76 3.73
C GLU A 280 9.39 3.54 3.05
N GLN A 281 9.38 4.85 3.30
CA GLN A 281 8.31 5.78 2.91
C GLN A 281 6.92 5.44 3.46
N VAL A 282 6.84 4.49 4.40
CA VAL A 282 5.60 4.12 5.11
C VAL A 282 5.70 4.52 6.58
N TRP A 283 6.56 3.87 7.36
CA TRP A 283 6.81 4.21 8.78
C TRP A 283 8.04 3.47 9.35
N ILE A 284 8.43 3.82 10.58
CA ILE A 284 9.34 3.01 11.40
C ILE A 284 8.50 2.00 12.19
N VAL A 285 8.61 0.71 11.86
CA VAL A 285 7.78 -0.39 12.40
C VAL A 285 8.13 -0.63 13.87
N GLN A 286 9.43 -0.64 14.17
CA GLN A 286 9.95 -0.72 15.52
C GLN A 286 11.08 0.27 15.65
N ASP A 287 10.94 1.20 16.58
CA ASP A 287 11.93 2.23 16.88
C ASP A 287 12.69 1.88 18.18
N ARG A 288 13.93 2.35 18.31
CA ARG A 288 14.77 2.23 19.53
C ARG A 288 14.81 0.81 20.10
N VAL A 289 15.10 -0.16 19.25
CA VAL A 289 15.29 -1.57 19.61
C VAL A 289 16.67 -1.74 20.23
N GLU A 290 16.71 -2.37 21.42
CA GLU A 290 17.94 -2.62 22.20
C GLU A 290 18.90 -1.41 22.34
N PRO A 291 18.50 -0.28 22.97
CA PRO A 291 19.41 0.83 23.20
C PRO A 291 20.57 0.43 24.12
N THR A 292 21.79 0.39 23.57
CA THR A 292 22.98 -0.08 24.28
C THR A 292 24.04 1.01 24.34
N GLN A 293 24.59 1.27 25.53
CA GLN A 293 25.75 2.17 25.67
C GLN A 293 27.01 1.48 25.18
N ILE A 294 27.72 2.12 24.25
CA ILE A 294 28.99 1.63 23.73
C ILE A 294 30.07 2.65 24.09
N SER A 295 31.06 2.23 24.87
CA SER A 295 32.17 3.08 25.27
C SER A 295 33.17 3.21 24.14
N ILE A 296 33.39 4.43 23.66
CA ILE A 296 34.31 4.74 22.58
C ILE A 296 35.61 5.32 23.14
N GLY A 297 36.72 4.61 22.97
CA GLY A 297 38.04 5.07 23.39
C GLY A 297 38.69 5.94 22.30
N PHE A 298 38.93 7.22 22.60
CA PHE A 298 39.64 8.17 21.72
C PHE A 298 40.57 9.07 22.54
#